data_AF-A0A550H6Y8-F1
#
_entry.id   AF-A0A550H6Y8-F1
#
_cell.length_a   1.000
_cell.length_b   1.000
_cell.length_c   1.000
_cell.angle_alpha   90.00
_cell.angle_beta   90.00
_cell.angle_gamma   90.00
#
_symmetry.space_group_name_H-M   'P 1'
#
loop_
_entity.id
_entity.type
_entity.pdbx_description
1 polymer ?
#
loop_
_entity_poly.entity_id
_entity_poly.type
_entity_poly.pdbx_seq_one_letter_code
_entity_poly.pdbx_strand_id
1 'polypeptide(L)'
;MSEIETVQRLEELYRQLMGSDIATAQEVKAKAEIISLIPQLKAVIQADNSAETQELGQELEKLYELVSKWNPLTAWFRDEEPLVQLYFDILSKVRLFL
;
A
#
# COMPACT_ATOMS: atom_id res chain seq x y z
N MET A 1 -9.40 -9.31 10.90
CA MET A 1 -9.09 -9.30 9.47
C MET A 1 -8.00 -10.33 9.26
N SER A 2 -8.22 -11.28 8.37
CA SER A 2 -7.22 -12.23 7.92
C SER A 2 -6.17 -11.54 7.05
N GLU A 3 -5.04 -12.22 6.88
CA GLU A 3 -3.88 -11.76 6.09
C GLU A 3 -4.30 -11.50 4.63
N ILE A 4 -5.08 -12.43 4.08
CA ILE A 4 -5.66 -12.38 2.74
C ILE A 4 -6.60 -11.18 2.59
N GLU A 5 -7.45 -10.90 3.59
CA GLU A 5 -8.35 -9.73 3.56
C GLU A 5 -7.58 -8.41 3.56
N THR A 6 -6.45 -8.33 4.27
CA THR A 6 -5.61 -7.12 4.32
C THR A 6 -5.02 -6.81 2.94
N VAL A 7 -4.51 -7.84 2.25
CA VAL A 7 -3.93 -7.69 0.91
C VAL A 7 -5.00 -7.37 -0.12
N GLN A 8 -6.13 -8.09 -0.10
CA GLN A 8 -7.26 -7.79 -0.98
C GLN A 8 -7.73 -6.36 -0.80
N ARG A 9 -7.76 -5.85 0.44
CA ARG A 9 -8.16 -4.48 0.70
C ARG A 9 -7.18 -3.45 0.14
N LEU A 10 -5.87 -3.70 0.25
CA LEU A 10 -4.85 -2.85 -0.38
C LEU A 10 -4.97 -2.86 -1.91
N GLU A 11 -5.25 -4.01 -2.54
CA GLU A 11 -5.50 -4.08 -3.98
C GLU A 11 -6.74 -3.28 -4.41
N GLU A 12 -7.82 -3.37 -3.64
CA GLU A 12 -9.04 -2.58 -3.90
C GLU A 12 -8.76 -1.08 -3.83
N LEU A 13 -8.02 -0.65 -2.80
CA LEU A 13 -7.64 0.75 -2.63
C LEU A 13 -6.76 1.22 -3.78
N TYR A 14 -5.78 0.41 -4.21
CA TYR A 14 -4.96 0.71 -5.38
C TYR A 14 -5.81 0.88 -6.65
N ARG A 15 -6.71 -0.08 -6.94
CA ARG A 15 -7.62 0.01 -8.10
C ARG A 15 -8.51 1.26 -8.03
N GLN A 16 -9.01 1.59 -6.84
CA GLN A 16 -9.84 2.77 -6.63
C GLN A 16 -9.04 4.06 -6.90
N LEU A 17 -7.82 4.15 -6.39
CA LEU A 17 -6.92 5.31 -6.53
C LEU A 17 -6.43 5.53 -7.96
N MET A 18 -6.29 4.46 -8.74
CA MET A 18 -5.95 4.53 -10.17
C MET A 18 -7.15 4.95 -11.05
N GLY A 19 -8.36 5.04 -10.49
CA GLY A 19 -9.57 5.44 -11.21
C GLY A 19 -9.54 6.89 -11.67
N SER A 20 -10.16 7.16 -12.82
CA SER A 20 -10.27 8.51 -13.38
C SER A 20 -11.19 9.44 -12.57
N ASP A 21 -12.22 8.88 -11.92
CA ASP A 21 -13.34 9.62 -11.30
C ASP A 21 -13.29 9.66 -9.76
N ILE A 22 -12.12 9.41 -9.17
CA ILE A 22 -11.97 9.44 -7.71
C ILE A 22 -12.04 10.89 -7.19
N ALA A 23 -12.85 11.11 -6.15
CA ALA A 23 -12.93 12.40 -5.49
C ALA A 23 -11.77 12.56 -4.48
N THR A 24 -11.28 13.79 -4.28
CA THR A 24 -10.23 14.07 -3.27
C THR A 24 -10.57 13.55 -1.87
N ALA A 25 -11.84 13.62 -1.46
CA ALA A 25 -12.29 13.07 -0.18
C ALA A 25 -12.13 11.55 -0.08
N GLN A 26 -12.25 10.83 -1.21
CA GLN A 26 -12.00 9.40 -1.28
C GLN A 26 -10.49 9.10 -1.21
N GLU A 27 -9.64 9.92 -1.83
CA GLU A 27 -8.19 9.77 -1.70
C GLU A 27 -7.71 10.02 -0.26
N VAL A 28 -8.26 11.02 0.43
CA VAL A 28 -7.95 11.25 1.85
C VAL A 28 -8.32 10.05 2.72
N LYS A 29 -9.49 9.44 2.47
CA LYS A 29 -9.91 8.22 3.17
C LYS A 29 -9.01 7.04 2.84
N ALA A 30 -8.69 6.84 1.57
CA ALA A 30 -7.81 5.77 1.11
C ALA A 30 -6.41 5.92 1.73
N LYS A 31 -5.86 7.14 1.78
CA LYS A 31 -4.58 7.42 2.46
C LYS A 31 -4.61 6.94 3.91
N ALA A 32 -5.61 7.35 4.68
CA ALA A 32 -5.73 6.98 6.09
C ALA A 32 -5.84 5.45 6.28
N GLU A 33 -6.60 4.81 5.39
CA GLU A 33 -6.79 3.37 5.40
C GLU A 33 -5.48 2.62 5.06
N ILE A 34 -4.77 3.02 4.00
CA ILE A 34 -3.47 2.45 3.62
C ILE A 34 -2.47 2.55 4.79
N ILE A 35 -2.38 3.71 5.43
CA ILE A 35 -1.51 3.93 6.61
C ILE A 35 -1.82 2.94 7.73
N SER A 36 -3.09 2.59 7.93
CA SER A 36 -3.50 1.60 8.93
C SER A 36 -3.23 0.14 8.53
N LEU A 37 -3.23 -0.17 7.23
CA LEU A 37 -3.10 -1.54 6.71
C LEU A 37 -1.63 -1.96 6.55
N ILE A 38 -0.74 -1.04 6.20
CA ILE A 38 0.69 -1.35 5.99
C ILE A 38 1.35 -2.00 7.24
N PRO A 39 1.17 -1.48 8.47
CA PRO A 39 1.75 -2.12 9.66
C PRO A 39 1.20 -3.53 9.92
N GLN A 40 -0.08 -3.77 9.61
CA GLN A 40 -0.70 -5.08 9.74
C GLN A 40 -0.07 -6.07 8.76
N LEU A 41 0.09 -5.66 7.51
CA LEU A 41 0.74 -6.47 6.48
C LEU A 41 2.21 -6.75 6.80
N LYS A 42 2.95 -5.76 7.32
CA LYS A 42 4.35 -5.93 7.76
C LYS A 42 4.46 -6.97 8.87
N ALA A 43 3.58 -6.93 9.87
CA ALA A 43 3.58 -7.89 10.97
C ALA A 43 3.37 -9.34 10.50
N VAL A 44 2.55 -9.54 9.47
CA VAL A 44 2.29 -10.85 8.86
C VAL A 44 3.53 -11.36 8.12
N ILE A 45 4.09 -10.55 7.23
CA ILE A 45 5.20 -10.94 6.36
C ILE A 45 6.47 -11.23 7.17
N GLN A 46 6.72 -10.47 8.23
CA GLN A 46 7.92 -10.65 9.06
C GLN A 46 7.88 -11.88 9.98
N ALA A 47 6.80 -12.66 9.98
CA ALA A 47 6.71 -13.87 10.80
C ALA A 47 7.73 -14.96 10.40
N ASP A 48 8.09 -15.05 9.11
CA ASP A 48 8.94 -16.13 8.56
C ASP A 48 10.45 -15.81 8.53
N ASN A 49 10.86 -14.58 8.88
CA ASN A 49 12.26 -14.12 9.02
C ASN A 49 13.23 -14.44 7.86
N SER A 50 12.73 -14.79 6.67
CA SER A 50 13.55 -15.01 5.47
C SER A 50 14.15 -13.70 4.94
N ALA A 51 15.21 -13.80 4.12
CA ALA A 51 15.82 -12.62 3.51
C ALA A 51 14.82 -11.85 2.62
N GLU A 52 13.93 -12.59 1.95
CA GLU A 52 12.91 -12.02 1.07
C GLU A 52 11.83 -11.27 1.86
N THR A 53 11.40 -11.78 3.02
CA THR A 53 10.42 -11.08 3.87
C THR A 53 11.03 -9.88 4.58
N GLN A 54 12.34 -9.86 4.82
CA GLN A 54 13.06 -8.69 5.30
C GLN A 54 13.10 -7.57 4.25
N GLU A 55 13.41 -7.89 2.99
CA GLU A 55 13.38 -6.94 1.88
C GLU A 55 11.98 -6.34 1.72
N LEU A 56 10.96 -7.20 1.67
CA LEU A 56 9.56 -6.76 1.56
C LEU A 56 9.12 -5.90 2.76
N GLY A 57 9.61 -6.21 3.96
CA GLY A 57 9.38 -5.39 5.15
C GLY A 57 9.98 -3.98 5.05
N GLN A 58 11.14 -3.83 4.39
CA GLN A 58 11.74 -2.52 4.12
C GLN A 58 10.97 -1.74 3.04
N GLU A 59 10.51 -2.42 2.01
CA GLU A 59 9.67 -1.81 0.97
C GLU A 59 8.35 -1.30 1.54
N LEU A 60 7.71 -2.07 2.42
CA LEU A 60 6.50 -1.65 3.14
C LEU A 60 6.75 -0.42 4.00
N GLU A 61 7.90 -0.31 4.65
CA GLU A 61 8.28 0.87 5.43
C GLU A 61 8.48 2.09 4.53
N LYS A 62 9.13 1.92 3.39
CA LYS A 62 9.25 2.96 2.37
C LYS A 62 7.88 3.39 1.82
N LEU A 63 6.96 2.45 1.59
CA LEU A 63 5.60 2.75 1.16
C LEU A 63 4.85 3.56 2.23
N TYR A 64 4.96 3.15 3.49
CA TYR A 64 4.37 3.88 4.61
C TYR A 64 4.84 5.34 4.64
N GLU A 65 6.14 5.58 4.47
CA GLU A 65 6.69 6.93 4.42
C GLU A 65 6.16 7.75 3.24
N LEU A 66 6.13 7.18 2.04
CA LEU A 66 5.66 7.87 0.84
C LEU A 66 4.17 8.23 0.97
N VAL A 67 3.34 7.27 1.40
CA VAL A 67 1.90 7.51 1.64
C VAL A 67 1.70 8.55 2.73
N SER A 68 2.49 8.53 3.79
CA SER A 68 2.41 9.50 4.88
C SER A 68 2.71 10.93 4.40
N LYS A 69 3.71 11.09 3.51
CA LYS A 69 4.12 12.37 2.94
C LYS A 69 3.20 12.85 1.82
N TRP A 70 2.60 11.95 1.05
CA TRP A 70 1.68 12.27 -0.05
C TRP A 70 0.48 13.09 0.45
N ASN A 71 0.13 14.17 -0.24
CA ASN A 71 -0.99 15.03 0.11
C ASN A 71 -2.08 15.00 -0.99
N PRO A 72 -3.21 14.30 -0.74
CA PRO A 72 -4.32 14.21 -1.70
C PRO A 72 -4.97 15.55 -2.06
N LEU A 73 -4.73 16.61 -1.27
CA LEU A 73 -5.26 17.95 -1.56
C LEU A 73 -4.46 18.67 -2.65
N THR A 74 -3.23 18.21 -2.95
CA THR A 74 -2.31 18.88 -3.87
C THR A 74 -1.89 18.02 -5.05
N ALA A 75 -1.92 16.68 -4.91
CA ALA A 75 -1.56 15.76 -5.96
C ALA A 75 -2.39 14.48 -5.87
N TRP A 76 -2.85 13.99 -7.01
CA TRP A 76 -3.58 12.72 -7.11
C TRP A 76 -2.62 11.56 -6.94
N PHE A 77 -3.06 10.47 -6.31
CA PHE A 77 -2.24 9.27 -6.12
C PHE A 77 -1.65 8.79 -7.44
N ARG A 78 -2.49 8.70 -8.48
CA ARG A 78 -2.11 8.18 -9.80
C ARG A 78 -1.00 8.98 -10.51
N ASP A 79 -0.78 10.23 -10.10
CA ASP A 79 0.22 11.11 -10.70
C ASP A 79 1.55 11.05 -9.93
N GLU A 80 1.59 10.39 -8.77
CA GLU A 80 2.78 10.21 -7.94
C GLU A 80 3.53 8.93 -8.34
N GLU A 81 4.20 8.94 -9.50
CA GLU A 81 4.88 7.76 -10.08
C GLU A 81 5.68 6.91 -9.07
N PRO A 82 6.54 7.49 -8.20
CA PRO A 82 7.33 6.70 -7.25
C PRO A 82 6.47 5.97 -6.22
N LEU A 83 5.34 6.57 -5.83
CA LEU A 83 4.39 5.98 -4.89
C LEU A 83 3.57 4.88 -5.57
N VAL A 84 3.05 5.15 -6.76
CA VAL A 84 2.25 4.18 -7.55
C VAL A 84 3.07 2.94 -7.85
N GLN A 85 4.31 3.12 -8.30
CA GLN A 85 5.19 2.01 -8.66
C GLN A 85 5.53 1.15 -7.45
N LEU A 86 5.94 1.77 -6.34
CA LEU A 86 6.26 1.03 -5.12
C LEU A 86 5.04 0.28 -4.58
N TYR A 87 3.86 0.90 -4.62
CA TYR A 87 2.62 0.24 -4.18
C TYR A 87 2.35 -1.02 -5.02
N PHE A 88 2.44 -0.89 -6.35
CA PHE A 88 2.21 -1.99 -7.27
C PHE A 88 3.23 -3.13 -7.09
N ASP A 89 4.51 -2.79 -6.93
CA ASP A 89 5.58 -3.77 -6.74
C ASP A 89 5.37 -4.58 -5.45
N ILE A 90 4.98 -3.91 -4.36
CA ILE A 90 4.64 -4.56 -3.09
C ILE A 90 3.45 -5.50 -3.26
N LEU A 91 2.35 -5.06 -3.87
CA LEU A 91 1.19 -5.93 -4.12
C LEU A 91 1.57 -7.17 -4.93
N SER A 92 2.41 -7.00 -5.95
CA SER A 92 2.87 -8.10 -6.80
C SER A 92 3.73 -9.10 -6.04
N LYS A 93 4.65 -8.63 -5.18
CA LYS A 93 5.48 -9.50 -4.33
C LYS A 93 4.64 -10.22 -3.28
N VAL A 94 3.78 -9.51 -2.56
CA VAL A 94 2.94 -10.06 -1.48
C VAL A 94 2.05 -11.20 -2.00
N ARG A 95 1.51 -11.07 -3.23
CA ARG A 95 0.72 -12.12 -3.87
C ARG A 95 1.49 -13.41 -4.16
N LEU A 96 2.82 -13.36 -4.24
CA LEU A 96 3.65 -14.56 -4.39
C LEU A 96 3.90 -15.27 -3.05
N PHE A 97 3.71 -14.57 -1.92
CA PHE A 97 3.92 -15.11 -0.57
C PHE A 97 2.67 -15.72 0.07
N LEU A 98 1.47 -15.33 -0.39
CA LEU A 98 0.17 -15.84 0.08
C LEU A 98 -0.42 -16.85 -0.90
#